data_AF-A0A512JBP3-F1
#
_entry.id   AF-A0A512JBP3-F1
#
_cell.length_a   1.000
_cell.length_b   1.000
_cell.length_c   1.000
_cell.angle_alpha   90.00
_cell.angle_beta   90.00
_cell.angle_gamma   90.00
#
_symmetry.space_group_name_H-M   'P 1'
#
loop_
_entity.id
_entity.type
_entity.pdbx_description
1 polymer ?
#
loop_
_entity_poly.entity_id
_entity_poly.type
_entity_poly.pdbx_seq_one_letter_code
_entity_poly.pdbx_strand_id
1 'polypeptide(L)' 'MLKIMVKPEGHGTHAVFWGDKPVAFGLSLDEAENCSTFLRASLRVHRTHKLPGALNRRV' A
#
# COMPACT_ATOMS: atom_id res chain seq x y z
N MET A 1 -3.67 -10.72 6.58
CA MET A 1 -2.64 -9.66 6.41
C MET A 1 -2.94 -8.95 5.10
N LEU A 2 -3.32 -7.67 5.13
CA LEU A 2 -3.70 -6.94 3.91
C LEU A 2 -2.49 -6.83 2.97
N LYS A 3 -2.62 -7.36 1.74
CA LYS A 3 -1.53 -7.49 0.76
C LYS A 3 -1.72 -6.43 -0.33
N ILE A 4 -0.68 -5.65 -0.60
CA ILE A 4 -0.64 -4.73 -1.73
C ILE A 4 -0.15 -5.51 -2.96
N MET A 5 -0.94 -5.50 -4.02
CA MET A 5 -0.70 -6.28 -5.24
C MET A 5 -0.88 -5.40 -6.48
N VAL A 6 -0.07 -5.65 -7.50
CA VAL A 6 -0.28 -5.13 -8.85
C VAL A 6 -0.96 -6.23 -9.66
N LYS A 7 -1.99 -5.89 -10.42
CA LYS A 7 -2.66 -6.81 -11.34
C LYS A 7 -2.74 -6.17 -12.73
N PRO A 8 -2.56 -6.95 -13.81
CA PRO A 8 -2.87 -6.47 -15.14
C PRO A 8 -4.37 -6.21 -15.25
N GLU A 9 -4.74 -5.19 -16.00
CA GLU A 9 -6.15 -4.84 -16.26
C GLU A 9 -6.49 -5.17 -17.72
N GLY A 10 -6.10 -4.30 -18.66
CA GLY A 10 -6.26 -4.50 -20.10
C GLY A 10 -5.47 -3.43 -20.86
N HIS A 11 -5.27 -3.58 -22.17
CA HIS A 11 -4.59 -2.56 -22.99
C HIS A 11 -3.18 -2.15 -22.51
N GLY A 12 -2.46 -3.05 -21.84
CA GLY A 12 -1.13 -2.77 -21.27
C GLY A 12 -1.15 -1.98 -19.96
N THR A 13 -2.33 -1.69 -19.41
CA THR A 13 -2.47 -1.02 -18.11
C THR A 13 -2.52 -2.00 -16.94
N HIS A 14 -2.24 -1.46 -15.77
CA HIS A 14 -2.14 -2.16 -14.51
C HIS A 14 -2.92 -1.40 -13.44
N ALA A 15 -3.38 -2.16 -12.44
CA ALA A 15 -4.10 -1.65 -11.30
C ALA A 15 -3.44 -2.11 -10.00
N VAL A 16 -3.49 -1.26 -8.98
CA VAL A 16 -2.97 -1.55 -7.65
C VAL A 16 -4.13 -1.86 -6.72
N PHE A 17 -4.02 -2.97 -6.00
CA PHE A 17 -5.02 -3.46 -5.07
C PHE A 17 -4.47 -3.48 -3.65
N TRP A 18 -5.31 -3.09 -2.69
CA TRP A 18 -5.14 -3.33 -1.27
C TRP A 18 -6.10 -4.45 -0.85
N GLY A 19 -5.58 -5.67 -0.70
CA GLY A 19 -6.44 -6.86 -0.58
C GLY A 19 -7.24 -7.04 -1.87
N ASP A 20 -8.56 -7.07 -1.76
CA ASP A 20 -9.46 -7.15 -2.91
C ASP A 20 -9.99 -5.78 -3.36
N LYS A 21 -9.67 -4.71 -2.62
CA LYS A 21 -10.09 -3.36 -2.96
C LYS A 21 -9.08 -2.71 -3.91
N PRO A 22 -9.48 -2.28 -5.11
CA PRO A 22 -8.59 -1.51 -5.97
C PRO A 22 -8.41 -0.09 -5.41
N VAL A 23 -7.19 0.44 -5.54
CA VAL A 23 -6.81 1.77 -5.04
C VAL A 23 -6.25 2.69 -6.13
N ALA A 24 -5.81 2.12 -7.26
CA ALA A 24 -5.41 2.85 -8.46
C ALA A 24 -5.58 1.95 -9.70
N PHE A 25 -5.82 2.55 -10.87
CA PHE A 25 -6.06 1.88 -12.15
C PHE A 25 -5.46 2.66 -13.31
N GLY A 26 -5.41 2.05 -14.51
CA GLY A 26 -4.97 2.75 -15.72
C GLY A 26 -3.49 3.14 -15.73
N LEU A 27 -2.68 2.49 -14.88
CA LEU A 27 -1.26 2.79 -14.75
C LEU A 27 -0.45 1.99 -15.76
N SER A 28 0.67 2.54 -16.24
CA SER A 28 1.73 1.71 -16.81
C SER A 28 2.29 0.75 -15.74
N LEU A 29 3.03 -0.29 -16.16
CA LEU A 29 3.63 -1.24 -15.23
C LEU A 29 4.55 -0.54 -14.22
N ASP A 30 5.43 0.34 -14.69
CA ASP A 30 6.39 1.08 -13.85
C ASP A 30 5.66 1.97 -12.82
N GLU A 31 4.64 2.70 -13.25
CA GLU A 31 3.82 3.52 -12.34
C GLU A 31 3.11 2.67 -11.28
N ALA A 32 2.59 1.50 -11.67
CA ALA A 32 1.93 0.59 -10.74
C ALA A 32 2.90 -0.01 -9.72
N GLU A 33 4.11 -0.38 -10.15
CA GLU A 33 5.16 -0.88 -9.27
C GLU A 33 5.64 0.19 -8.29
N ASN A 34 5.86 1.41 -8.78
CA ASN A 34 6.22 2.58 -7.97
C ASN A 34 5.14 2.89 -6.94
N CYS A 35 3.87 2.92 -7.35
CA CYS A 35 2.73 3.09 -6.44
C CYS A 35 2.67 1.99 -5.38
N SER A 36 2.84 0.72 -5.78
CA SER A 36 2.82 -0.41 -4.85
C SER A 36 3.94 -0.34 -3.80
N THR A 37 5.13 0.12 -4.22
CA THR A 37 6.30 0.30 -3.36
C THR A 37 6.07 1.43 -2.36
N PHE A 38 5.56 2.57 -2.81
CA PHE A 38 5.18 3.68 -1.94
C PHE A 38 4.18 3.23 -0.87
N LEU A 39 3.08 2.57 -1.26
CA LEU A 39 2.06 2.12 -0.32
C LEU A 39 2.60 1.12 0.71
N ARG A 40 3.50 0.23 0.31
CA ARG A 40 4.16 -0.71 1.24
C ARG A 40 5.05 0.03 2.24
N ALA A 41 5.81 1.04 1.78
CA ALA A 41 6.62 1.88 2.65
C ALA A 41 5.75 2.67 3.63
N SER A 42 4.69 3.33 3.16
CA SER A 42 3.73 4.06 4.00
C SER A 42 3.09 3.16 5.05
N LEU A 43 2.71 1.93 4.69
CA LEU A 43 2.14 0.97 5.62
C LEU A 43 3.16 0.50 6.68
N ARG A 44 4.42 0.32 6.28
CA ARG A 44 5.51 0.01 7.23
C ARG A 44 5.67 1.15 8.22
N VAL A 45 5.81 2.39 7.73
CA VAL A 45 5.93 3.61 8.56
C VAL A 45 4.73 3.73 9.50
N HIS A 46 3.50 3.56 9.01
CA HIS A 46 2.30 3.63 9.85
C HIS A 46 2.29 2.57 10.97
N ARG A 47 2.78 1.36 10.69
CA ARG A 47 2.89 0.29 11.69
C ARG A 47 3.99 0.54 12.71
N THR A 48 5.12 1.12 12.30
CA THR A 48 6.27 1.37 13.18
C THR A 48 6.16 2.69 13.94
N HIS A 49 5.47 3.70 13.41
CA HIS A 49 5.21 4.99 14.07
C HIS A 49 3.98 4.99 14.98
N LYS A 50 3.25 3.88 15.11
CA LYS A 50 2.54 3.62 16.36
C LYS A 50 3.60 3.36 17.42
N LEU A 51 4.09 4.45 18.02
CA LEU A 51 4.90 4.44 19.23
C LEU A 51 4.34 3.35 20.17
N PRO A 52 5.18 2.49 20.76
CA PRO A 52 4.71 1.58 21.79
C PRO A 52 3.89 2.39 22.80
N GLY A 53 2.66 1.94 23.11
CA GLY A 53 1.77 2.61 24.07
C GLY A 53 2.35 2.75 25.49
N ALA A 54 3.63 2.43 25.70
CA ALA A 54 4.38 2.56 26.93
C ALA A 54 4.60 4.03 27.38
N LEU A 55 4.35 5.03 26.54
CA LEU A 55 4.33 6.44 26.96
C LEU A 55 2.94 6.96 27.37
N ASN A 56 1.91 6.11 27.35
CA ASN A 56 0.57 6.45 27.82
C ASN A 56 0.32 5.99 29.28
N ARG A 57 1.35 6.03 30.14
CA ARG A 57 1.12 6.17 31.59
C ARG A 57 0.86 7.64 31.87
N ARG A 58 -0.39 8.06 31.66
CA ARG A 58 -0.97 9.13 32.46
C ARG A 58 -1.67 8.49 33.64
N VAL A 59 -1.53 9.19 34.77
CA VAL A 59 -2.01 8.94 36.13
C VAL A 59 -1.11 8.02 36.95
#